data_AF-A0A7T1I9D5-F1
#
_entry.id   AF-A0A7T1I9D5-F1
#
_cell.length_a   1.000
_cell.length_b   1.000
_cell.length_c   1.000
_cell.angle_alpha   90.00
_cell.angle_beta   90.00
_cell.angle_gamma   90.00
#
_symmetry.space_group_name_H-M   'P 1'
#
loop_
_entity.id
_entity.type
_entity.pdbx_description
1 polymer ?
#
loop_
_entity_poly.entity_id
_entity_poly.type
_entity_poly.pdbx_seq_one_letter_code
_entity_poly.pdbx_strand_id
1 'polypeptide(L)'
;MLPLFGALLLGAGVALMVLPRGNQPLASRTPAPAAIRPVGAPGPPPRSPLGSSPDQQLLLSQLAEADRQWTPRAEPLANGGYRYVYKRRAGEPPLNLESIRALIANPPSFERERQAIAQLLQALEQVGVRVNLSVPHKSGAAAEWDPQARTLRIQPTVVSKGTLEFAKVLNHEAIHVAQSCSNQGLGSDPLLLGLPTLLPGHLSTVLNEPIYRTAPERVRQLEREAFANQDRLTLGVQLVQAHC
;
A
#
# COMPACT_ATOMS: atom_id res chain seq x y z
N MET A 1 5.57 26.19 -22.21
CA MET A 1 5.71 24.72 -22.11
C MET A 1 6.88 24.41 -21.21
N LEU A 2 6.60 24.09 -19.94
CA LEU A 2 7.58 23.69 -18.92
C LEU A 2 7.09 22.37 -18.30
N PRO A 3 7.98 21.40 -18.00
CA PRO A 3 7.60 20.16 -17.36
C PRO A 3 7.52 20.36 -15.84
N LEU A 4 6.40 20.02 -15.22
CA LEU A 4 6.33 19.87 -13.77
C LEU A 4 6.50 18.39 -13.41
N PHE A 5 7.56 18.13 -12.66
CA PHE A 5 7.81 16.90 -11.91
C PHE A 5 6.62 16.59 -11.00
N GLY A 6 6.04 15.40 -11.14
CA GLY A 6 5.01 14.87 -10.25
C GLY A 6 5.54 13.66 -9.50
N ALA A 7 6.25 13.90 -8.39
CA ALA A 7 6.55 12.91 -7.38
C ALA A 7 5.66 13.18 -6.16
N LEU A 8 4.80 12.23 -5.81
CA LEU A 8 4.33 12.00 -4.44
C LEU A 8 4.66 10.52 -4.20
N LEU A 9 5.70 10.12 -3.47
CA LEU A 9 5.88 10.32 -2.03
C LEU A 9 4.55 10.27 -1.28
N LEU A 10 4.09 9.05 -0.98
CA LEU A 10 3.33 8.79 0.25
C LEU A 10 4.26 9.06 1.43
N GLY A 11 4.52 10.35 1.66
CA GLY A 11 5.41 10.84 2.69
C GLY A 11 4.71 10.79 4.04
N ALA A 12 5.33 10.11 4.99
CA ALA A 12 5.18 10.49 6.39
C ALA A 12 5.58 11.95 6.50
N GLY A 13 4.60 12.85 6.58
CA GLY A 13 4.86 14.27 6.82
C GLY A 13 5.39 14.43 8.23
N VAL A 14 6.71 14.59 8.40
CA VAL A 14 7.23 15.31 9.55
C VAL A 14 6.90 16.77 9.29
N ALA A 15 5.96 17.34 10.03
CA ALA A 15 5.77 18.78 10.04
C ALA A 15 6.94 19.43 10.79
N LEU A 16 7.95 19.89 10.05
CA LEU A 16 8.93 20.86 10.56
C LEU A 16 8.42 22.26 10.23
N MET A 17 8.20 23.10 11.25
CA MET A 17 8.14 24.55 11.06
C MET A 17 9.55 25.13 11.17
N VAL A 18 10.10 25.61 10.05
CA VAL A 18 11.31 26.46 10.03
C VAL A 18 11.11 27.57 8.99
N LEU A 19 11.35 28.82 9.38
CA LEU A 19 11.21 30.04 8.56
C LEU A 19 12.46 30.31 7.69
N PRO A 20 12.35 31.08 6.59
CA PRO A 20 13.26 30.99 5.43
C PRO A 20 14.44 31.96 5.45
N ARG A 21 15.52 31.59 4.71
CA ARG A 21 16.48 32.52 4.10
C ARG A 21 17.28 31.85 2.97
N GLY A 22 17.45 32.59 1.87
CA GLY A 22 18.65 32.55 1.03
C GLY A 22 18.51 31.89 -0.35
N ASN A 23 18.79 32.67 -1.38
CA ASN A 23 18.68 32.39 -2.82
C ASN A 23 19.97 31.82 -3.45
N GLN A 24 19.78 31.06 -4.54
CA GLN A 24 20.63 30.92 -5.75
C GLN A 24 21.91 30.06 -5.73
N PRO A 25 22.45 29.63 -6.91
CA PRO A 25 21.80 29.22 -8.18
C PRO A 25 22.36 27.89 -8.76
N LEU A 26 21.76 27.44 -9.88
CA LEU A 26 22.11 26.27 -10.69
C LEU A 26 23.54 26.32 -11.26
N ALA A 27 24.23 25.17 -11.21
CA ALA A 27 25.38 24.87 -12.05
C ALA A 27 25.10 23.66 -12.97
N SER A 28 25.63 23.80 -14.18
CA SER A 28 25.35 23.11 -15.43
C SER A 28 25.73 21.63 -15.46
N ARG A 29 24.92 20.83 -16.16
CA ARG A 29 25.22 19.45 -16.57
C ARG A 29 26.22 19.44 -17.73
N THR A 30 27.22 18.58 -17.63
CA THR A 30 28.03 18.08 -18.76
C THR A 30 27.74 16.57 -18.90
N PRO A 31 27.52 16.02 -20.11
CA PRO A 31 27.24 14.60 -20.28
C PRO A 31 28.53 13.76 -20.25
N ALA A 32 28.53 12.71 -19.43
CA ALA A 32 29.59 11.70 -19.41
C ALA A 32 29.29 10.60 -20.47
N PRO A 33 30.33 10.02 -21.10
CA PRO A 33 30.19 9.02 -22.15
C PRO A 33 29.70 7.65 -21.62
N ALA A 34 29.03 6.91 -22.51
CA ALA A 34 28.37 5.64 -22.24
C ALA A 34 29.33 4.55 -21.75
N ALA A 35 29.12 4.08 -20.52
CA ALA A 35 29.77 2.89 -19.98
C ALA A 35 28.99 1.63 -20.35
N ILE A 36 29.69 0.69 -20.99
CA ILE A 36 29.24 -0.65 -21.31
C ILE A 36 28.95 -1.40 -20.00
N ARG A 37 27.72 -1.90 -19.82
CA ARG A 37 27.31 -2.64 -18.60
C ARG A 37 27.70 -4.13 -18.74
N PRO A 38 28.37 -4.74 -17.75
CA PRO A 38 28.60 -6.17 -17.73
C PRO A 38 27.29 -6.95 -17.50
N VAL A 39 27.24 -8.14 -18.09
CA VAL A 39 26.15 -9.11 -18.06
C VAL A 39 25.84 -9.57 -16.62
N GLY A 40 24.54 -9.50 -16.30
CA GLY A 40 23.79 -10.13 -15.21
C GLY A 40 24.53 -10.76 -14.03
N ALA A 41 24.51 -10.09 -12.88
CA ALA A 41 24.55 -10.78 -11.60
C ALA A 41 23.27 -11.65 -11.45
N PRO A 42 23.36 -12.88 -10.91
CA PRO A 42 22.18 -13.68 -10.64
C PRO A 42 21.23 -12.92 -9.71
N GLY A 43 19.98 -12.78 -10.13
CA GLY A 43 18.94 -12.17 -9.32
C GLY A 43 18.75 -12.94 -8.01
N PRO A 44 18.27 -12.28 -6.95
CA PRO A 44 17.95 -12.97 -5.70
C PRO A 44 17.00 -14.15 -5.98
N PRO A 45 17.14 -15.26 -5.24
CA PRO A 45 16.29 -16.43 -5.44
C PRO A 45 14.82 -16.05 -5.33
N PRO A 46 13.92 -16.73 -6.08
CA PRO A 46 12.49 -16.49 -5.98
C PRO A 46 12.06 -16.67 -4.52
N ARG A 47 11.46 -15.63 -3.95
CA ARG A 47 10.86 -15.71 -2.62
C ARG A 47 9.63 -16.60 -2.69
N SER A 48 9.44 -17.44 -1.67
CA SER A 48 8.23 -18.23 -1.49
C SER A 48 6.99 -17.32 -1.38
N PRO A 49 5.81 -17.78 -1.86
CA PRO A 49 4.56 -17.04 -1.68
C PRO A 49 4.20 -16.85 -0.20
N LEU A 50 3.61 -15.71 0.14
CA LEU A 50 3.18 -15.33 1.50
C LEU A 50 2.07 -16.20 2.09
N GLY A 51 1.46 -17.11 1.31
CA GLY A 51 0.45 -18.05 1.80
C GLY A 51 1.01 -19.12 2.74
N SER A 52 2.32 -19.40 2.66
CA SER A 52 2.94 -20.40 3.52
C SER A 52 2.98 -19.94 4.99
N SER A 53 2.64 -20.83 5.93
CA SER A 53 2.57 -20.50 7.36
C SER A 53 3.84 -19.83 7.93
N PRO A 54 5.08 -20.25 7.60
CA PRO A 54 6.29 -19.57 8.06
C PRO A 54 6.46 -18.15 7.49
N ASP A 55 6.19 -17.96 6.19
CA ASP A 55 6.32 -16.64 5.54
C ASP A 55 5.23 -15.68 6.02
N GLN A 56 4.02 -16.22 6.26
CA GLN A 56 2.90 -15.48 6.84
C GLN A 56 3.23 -15.00 8.26
N GLN A 57 3.79 -15.86 9.12
CA GLN A 57 4.21 -15.46 10.47
C GLN A 57 5.29 -14.37 10.42
N LEU A 58 6.27 -14.51 9.51
CA LEU A 58 7.29 -13.49 9.29
C LEU A 58 6.65 -12.16 8.87
N LEU A 59 5.74 -12.16 7.89
CA LEU A 59 5.01 -10.97 7.47
C LEU A 59 4.27 -10.31 8.64
N LEU A 60 3.48 -11.07 9.40
CA LEU A 60 2.71 -10.54 10.53
C LEU A 60 3.63 -9.92 11.61
N SER A 61 4.81 -10.51 11.83
CA SER A 61 5.82 -9.94 12.74
C SER A 61 6.40 -8.63 12.22
N GLN A 62 6.66 -8.52 10.92
CA GLN A 62 7.15 -7.30 10.28
C GLN A 62 6.11 -6.19 10.31
N LEU A 63 4.83 -6.51 10.11
CA LEU A 63 3.73 -5.56 10.23
C LEU A 63 3.60 -5.04 11.67
N ALA A 64 3.72 -5.91 12.67
CA ALA A 64 3.70 -5.49 14.08
C ALA A 64 4.88 -4.57 14.45
N GLU A 65 6.08 -4.81 13.89
CA GLU A 65 7.21 -3.88 14.03
C GLU A 65 6.93 -2.55 13.33
N ALA A 66 6.39 -2.57 12.11
CA ALA A 66 6.00 -1.36 11.41
C ALA A 66 4.98 -0.54 12.23
N ASP A 67 3.95 -1.17 12.80
CA ASP A 67 2.92 -0.51 13.62
C ASP A 67 3.53 0.24 14.81
N ARG A 68 4.55 -0.31 15.47
CA ARG A 68 5.29 0.39 16.54
C ARG A 68 5.91 1.70 16.04
N GLN A 69 6.41 1.72 14.81
CA GLN A 69 6.98 2.93 14.20
C GLN A 69 5.93 3.97 13.79
N TRP A 70 4.65 3.62 13.82
CA TRP A 70 3.52 4.53 13.62
C TRP A 70 2.93 5.04 14.94
N THR A 71 3.32 4.46 16.08
CA THR A 71 2.95 4.98 17.40
C THR A 71 3.71 6.29 17.66
N PRO A 72 3.03 7.35 18.14
CA PRO A 72 3.69 8.60 18.50
C PRO A 72 4.78 8.37 19.56
N ARG A 73 5.75 9.29 19.64
CA ARG A 73 6.82 9.25 20.65
C ARG A 73 6.93 10.58 21.38
N ALA A 74 7.26 10.51 22.67
CA ALA A 74 7.67 11.63 23.48
C ALA A 74 9.20 11.62 23.60
N GLU A 75 9.85 12.67 23.09
CA GLU A 75 11.30 12.83 23.11
C GLU A 75 11.67 13.88 24.16
N PRO A 76 12.50 13.57 25.16
CA PRO A 76 12.88 14.53 26.18
C PRO A 76 13.73 15.65 25.57
N LEU A 77 13.58 16.86 26.11
CA LEU A 77 14.33 18.05 25.75
C LEU A 77 15.30 18.43 26.86
N ALA A 78 16.39 19.12 26.50
CA ALA A 78 17.43 19.53 27.46
C ALA A 78 16.92 20.45 28.60
N ASN A 79 15.77 21.10 28.40
CA ASN A 79 15.12 21.96 29.38
C ASN A 79 14.16 21.21 30.33
N GLY A 80 14.14 19.88 30.30
CA GLY A 80 13.22 19.05 31.10
C GLY A 80 11.81 18.90 30.50
N GLY A 81 11.55 19.49 29.33
CA GLY A 81 10.30 19.30 28.60
C GLY A 81 10.29 18.06 27.71
N TYR A 82 9.19 17.89 26.95
CA TYR A 82 9.05 16.83 25.94
C TYR A 82 8.63 17.43 24.59
N ARG A 83 9.19 16.90 23.50
CA ARG A 83 8.73 17.08 22.12
C ARG A 83 7.98 15.83 21.69
N TYR A 84 6.80 15.99 21.11
CA TYR A 84 6.04 14.86 20.58
C TYR A 84 6.21 14.75 19.07
N VAL A 85 6.54 13.55 18.58
CA VAL A 85 6.74 13.25 17.16
C VAL A 85 5.77 12.14 16.76
N TYR A 86 5.07 12.30 15.65
CA TYR A 86 4.13 11.30 15.14
C TYR A 86 4.09 11.28 13.62
N LYS A 87 3.57 10.17 13.07
CA LYS A 87 3.27 10.02 11.65
C LYS A 87 1.75 10.12 11.44
N ARG A 88 1.34 10.53 10.25
CA ARG A 88 -0.06 10.67 9.87
C ARG A 88 -0.28 10.03 8.50
N ARG A 89 -1.36 9.29 8.33
CA ARG A 89 -1.76 8.75 7.02
C ARG A 89 -2.48 9.82 6.20
N ALA A 90 -2.56 9.60 4.90
CA ALA A 90 -3.34 10.47 4.02
C ALA A 90 -4.81 10.50 4.48
N GLY A 91 -5.38 11.70 4.56
CA GLY A 91 -6.78 11.89 4.97
C GLY A 91 -7.03 11.87 6.49
N GLU A 92 -6.07 11.44 7.33
CA GLU A 92 -6.23 11.54 8.78
C GLU A 92 -6.12 13.01 9.23
N PRO A 93 -6.95 13.48 10.18
CA PRO A 93 -6.79 14.80 10.78
C PRO A 93 -5.49 14.87 11.61
N PRO A 94 -4.92 16.07 11.82
CA PRO A 94 -3.79 16.22 12.73
C PRO A 94 -4.18 15.80 14.15
N LEU A 95 -3.27 15.14 14.87
CA LEU A 95 -3.52 14.72 16.25
C LEU A 95 -3.28 15.88 17.21
N ASN A 96 -4.20 16.08 18.15
CA ASN A 96 -3.97 16.95 19.29
C ASN A 96 -3.13 16.22 20.38
N LEU A 97 -2.63 16.98 21.36
CA LEU A 97 -1.74 16.43 22.40
C LEU A 97 -2.41 15.34 23.24
N GLU A 98 -3.70 15.47 23.53
CA GLU A 98 -4.47 14.46 24.26
C GLU A 98 -4.50 13.12 23.49
N SER A 99 -4.82 13.18 22.19
CA SER A 99 -4.85 12.01 21.30
C SER A 99 -3.47 11.36 21.18
N ILE A 100 -2.40 12.16 21.09
CA ILE A 100 -1.03 11.67 21.07
C ILE A 100 -0.70 10.89 22.35
N ARG A 101 -1.02 11.46 23.52
CA ARG A 101 -0.77 10.80 24.81
C ARG A 101 -1.59 9.52 24.96
N ALA A 102 -2.85 9.54 24.54
CA ALA A 102 -3.71 8.36 24.53
C ALA A 102 -3.12 7.24 23.66
N LEU A 103 -2.63 7.55 22.46
CA LEU A 103 -2.01 6.57 21.56
C LEU A 103 -0.67 6.04 22.08
N ILE A 104 0.11 6.85 22.80
CA ILE A 104 1.34 6.40 23.47
C ILE A 104 1.00 5.42 24.60
N ALA A 105 -0.01 5.75 25.41
CA ALA A 105 -0.40 4.95 26.56
C ALA A 105 -1.09 3.64 26.16
N ASN A 106 -1.89 3.68 25.08
CA ASN A 106 -2.65 2.54 24.59
C ASN A 106 -2.60 2.48 23.06
N PRO A 107 -1.49 1.99 22.47
CA PRO A 107 -1.37 1.86 21.03
C PRO A 107 -2.37 0.82 20.49
N PRO A 108 -2.90 1.02 19.26
CA PRO A 108 -3.84 0.10 18.66
C PRO A 108 -3.21 -1.29 18.47
N SER A 109 -3.96 -2.34 18.82
CA SER A 109 -3.47 -3.71 18.67
C SER A 109 -3.47 -4.17 17.21
N PHE A 110 -4.43 -3.74 16.37
CA PHE A 110 -4.65 -4.21 14.99
C PHE A 110 -4.94 -5.72 14.84
N GLU A 111 -5.53 -6.33 15.87
CA GLU A 111 -5.84 -7.78 15.84
C GLU A 111 -6.83 -8.15 14.74
N ARG A 112 -7.87 -7.31 14.54
CA ARG A 112 -8.88 -7.53 13.49
C ARG A 112 -8.26 -7.52 12.10
N GLU A 113 -7.36 -6.57 11.83
CA GLU A 113 -6.65 -6.44 10.57
C GLU A 113 -5.71 -7.62 10.35
N ARG A 114 -4.96 -8.04 11.39
CA ARG A 114 -4.07 -9.23 11.30
C ARG A 114 -4.86 -10.50 11.02
N GLN A 115 -6.02 -10.69 11.65
CA GLN A 115 -6.89 -11.82 11.37
C GLN A 115 -7.42 -11.79 9.94
N ALA A 116 -7.86 -10.62 9.46
CA ALA A 116 -8.32 -10.46 8.08
C ALA A 116 -7.22 -10.76 7.05
N ILE A 117 -5.99 -10.28 7.29
CA ILE A 117 -4.82 -10.61 6.45
C ILE A 117 -4.59 -12.12 6.43
N ALA A 118 -4.58 -12.76 7.60
CA ALA A 118 -4.31 -14.19 7.71
C ALA A 118 -5.36 -15.03 6.95
N GLN A 119 -6.64 -14.73 7.16
CA GLN A 119 -7.75 -15.41 6.49
C GLN A 119 -7.72 -15.19 4.98
N LEU A 120 -7.39 -13.97 4.54
CA LEU A 120 -7.36 -13.63 3.12
C LEU A 120 -6.18 -14.27 2.39
N LEU A 121 -4.99 -14.28 2.98
CA LEU A 121 -3.84 -14.99 2.40
C LEU A 121 -4.12 -16.48 2.24
N GLN A 122 -4.74 -17.11 3.24
CA GLN A 122 -5.15 -18.51 3.17
C GLN A 122 -6.20 -18.75 2.08
N ALA A 123 -7.25 -17.92 2.00
CA ALA A 123 -8.29 -18.05 0.98
C ALA A 123 -7.74 -17.90 -0.45
N LEU A 124 -6.82 -16.95 -0.65
CA LEU A 124 -6.15 -16.73 -1.93
C LEU A 124 -5.28 -17.92 -2.33
N GLU A 125 -4.50 -18.46 -1.39
CA GLU A 125 -3.67 -19.64 -1.64
C GLU A 125 -4.51 -20.87 -2.01
N GLN A 126 -5.63 -21.09 -1.32
CA GLN A 126 -6.55 -22.21 -1.57
C GLN A 126 -7.10 -22.22 -3.00
N VAL A 127 -7.35 -21.06 -3.59
CA VAL A 127 -7.82 -20.95 -4.99
C VAL A 127 -6.66 -20.94 -6.00
N GLY A 128 -5.41 -20.95 -5.54
CA GLY A 128 -4.21 -21.01 -6.38
C GLY A 128 -3.63 -19.65 -6.78
N VAL A 129 -3.93 -18.60 -6.02
CA VAL A 129 -3.28 -17.28 -6.14
C VAL A 129 -1.97 -17.25 -5.35
N ARG A 130 -0.91 -16.74 -5.97
CA ARG A 130 0.38 -16.50 -5.30
C ARG A 130 0.46 -15.05 -4.85
N VAL A 131 0.78 -14.80 -3.58
CA VAL A 131 0.99 -13.44 -3.06
C VAL A 131 2.46 -13.22 -2.77
N ASN A 132 3.07 -12.20 -3.39
CA ASN A 132 4.50 -11.94 -3.31
C ASN A 132 4.78 -10.49 -2.86
N LEU A 133 5.79 -10.31 -2.00
CA LEU A 133 6.36 -8.99 -1.74
C LEU A 133 7.41 -8.65 -2.79
N SER A 134 6.98 -7.98 -3.86
CA SER A 134 7.83 -7.58 -4.98
C SER A 134 7.32 -6.28 -5.61
N VAL A 135 8.15 -5.65 -6.45
CA VAL A 135 7.76 -4.42 -7.13
C VAL A 135 6.70 -4.73 -8.19
N PRO A 136 5.53 -4.07 -8.18
CA PRO A 136 4.55 -4.18 -9.27
C PRO A 136 5.15 -3.75 -10.61
N HIS A 137 4.68 -4.34 -11.70
CA HIS A 137 5.05 -3.93 -13.06
C HIS A 137 4.42 -2.57 -13.40
N LYS A 138 3.22 -2.31 -12.88
CA LYS A 138 2.55 -1.01 -13.02
C LYS A 138 3.26 0.03 -12.15
N SER A 139 3.99 0.94 -12.80
CA SER A 139 4.76 1.98 -12.11
C SER A 139 3.86 2.86 -11.23
N GLY A 140 4.27 3.06 -9.97
CA GLY A 140 3.52 3.84 -8.98
C GLY A 140 2.43 3.05 -8.23
N ALA A 141 2.18 1.78 -8.57
CA ALA A 141 1.20 0.97 -7.87
C ALA A 141 1.73 0.50 -6.50
N ALA A 142 0.83 0.49 -5.51
CA ALA A 142 1.12 -0.12 -4.20
C ALA A 142 1.04 -1.65 -4.26
N ALA A 143 0.19 -2.19 -5.12
CA ALA A 143 0.09 -3.59 -5.44
C ALA A 143 -0.48 -3.79 -6.86
N GLU A 144 -0.46 -5.03 -7.35
CA GLU A 144 -0.98 -5.41 -8.65
C GLU A 144 -1.43 -6.87 -8.66
N TRP A 145 -2.63 -7.11 -9.18
CA TRP A 145 -3.11 -8.40 -9.64
C TRP A 145 -2.77 -8.66 -11.10
N ASP A 146 -2.10 -9.79 -11.35
CA ASP A 146 -1.76 -10.32 -12.66
C ASP A 146 -2.52 -11.65 -12.87
N PRO A 147 -3.66 -11.63 -13.59
CA PRO A 147 -4.48 -12.82 -13.83
C PRO A 147 -3.71 -13.93 -14.55
N GLN A 148 -2.90 -13.58 -15.55
CA GLN A 148 -2.16 -14.54 -16.38
C GLN A 148 -1.12 -15.30 -15.55
N ALA A 149 -0.42 -14.60 -14.66
CA ALA A 149 0.54 -15.22 -13.75
C ALA A 149 -0.10 -15.79 -12.47
N ARG A 150 -1.40 -15.55 -12.26
CA ARG A 150 -2.13 -15.81 -11.00
C ARG A 150 -1.37 -15.29 -9.78
N THR A 151 -0.81 -14.10 -9.90
CA THR A 151 0.10 -13.54 -8.91
C THR A 151 -0.33 -12.14 -8.49
N LEU A 152 -0.45 -11.95 -7.18
CA LEU A 152 -0.52 -10.67 -6.50
C LEU A 152 0.88 -10.20 -6.13
N ARG A 153 1.27 -9.02 -6.59
CA ARG A 153 2.55 -8.37 -6.23
C ARG A 153 2.24 -7.18 -5.34
N ILE A 154 2.69 -7.21 -4.10
CA ILE A 154 2.54 -6.09 -3.15
C ILE A 154 3.91 -5.44 -2.96
N GLN A 155 3.97 -4.12 -3.16
CA GLN A 155 5.20 -3.38 -3.01
C GLN A 155 5.73 -3.52 -1.56
N PRO A 156 7.01 -3.85 -1.34
CA PRO A 156 7.54 -4.04 0.03
C PRO A 156 7.37 -2.83 0.95
N THR A 157 7.28 -1.61 0.39
CA THR A 157 7.02 -0.37 1.14
C THR A 157 5.61 -0.31 1.73
N VAL A 158 4.67 -1.18 1.30
CA VAL A 158 3.36 -1.31 1.95
C VAL A 158 3.50 -1.92 3.34
N VAL A 159 4.44 -2.85 3.54
CA VAL A 159 4.69 -3.46 4.86
C VAL A 159 5.13 -2.40 5.88
N SER A 160 5.96 -1.43 5.47
CA SER A 160 6.38 -0.34 6.36
C SER A 160 5.29 0.67 6.70
N LYS A 161 4.13 0.61 6.03
CA LYS A 161 2.93 1.40 6.38
C LYS A 161 2.07 0.76 7.48
N GLY A 162 2.45 -0.43 7.94
CA GLY A 162 1.80 -1.13 9.05
C GLY A 162 0.60 -1.98 8.65
N THR A 163 0.04 -2.68 9.63
CA THR A 163 -1.00 -3.71 9.45
C THR A 163 -2.25 -3.14 8.78
N LEU A 164 -2.73 -1.97 9.22
CA LEU A 164 -3.95 -1.38 8.69
C LEU A 164 -3.88 -1.16 7.17
N GLU A 165 -2.78 -0.59 6.70
CA GLU A 165 -2.65 -0.25 5.29
C GLU A 165 -2.36 -1.48 4.43
N PHE A 166 -1.60 -2.43 4.96
CA PHE A 166 -1.40 -3.72 4.31
C PHE A 166 -2.73 -4.47 4.13
N ALA A 167 -3.59 -4.48 5.15
CA ALA A 167 -4.90 -5.14 5.08
C ALA A 167 -5.80 -4.52 3.99
N LYS A 168 -5.83 -3.19 3.89
CA LYS A 168 -6.60 -2.48 2.85
C LYS A 168 -6.10 -2.80 1.45
N VAL A 169 -4.79 -2.73 1.24
CA VAL A 169 -4.17 -3.05 -0.07
C VAL A 169 -4.43 -4.51 -0.44
N LEU A 170 -4.23 -5.46 0.47
CA LEU A 170 -4.50 -6.87 0.20
C LEU A 170 -5.97 -7.12 -0.13
N ASN A 171 -6.89 -6.49 0.61
CA ASN A 171 -8.32 -6.61 0.37
C ASN A 171 -8.74 -6.01 -0.98
N HIS A 172 -8.17 -4.85 -1.36
CA HIS A 172 -8.36 -4.23 -2.68
C HIS A 172 -7.97 -5.18 -3.80
N GLU A 173 -6.78 -5.78 -3.71
CA GLU A 173 -6.33 -6.70 -4.74
C GLU A 173 -7.12 -8.01 -4.76
N ALA A 174 -7.60 -8.49 -3.62
CA ALA A 174 -8.49 -9.66 -3.58
C ALA A 174 -9.84 -9.40 -4.26
N ILE A 175 -10.33 -8.17 -4.25
CA ILE A 175 -11.51 -7.79 -5.05
C ILE A 175 -11.19 -7.97 -6.55
N HIS A 176 -10.01 -7.56 -7.02
CA HIS A 176 -9.59 -7.79 -8.40
C HIS A 176 -9.46 -9.29 -8.76
N VAL A 177 -8.98 -10.11 -7.82
CA VAL A 177 -8.99 -11.58 -7.98
C VAL A 177 -10.42 -12.10 -8.20
N ALA A 178 -11.36 -11.69 -7.34
CA ALA A 178 -12.76 -12.11 -7.46
C ALA A 178 -13.41 -11.60 -8.75
N GLN A 179 -13.10 -10.36 -9.18
CA GLN A 179 -13.52 -9.79 -10.46
C GLN A 179 -13.00 -10.60 -11.66
N SER A 180 -11.79 -11.17 -11.59
CA SER A 180 -11.28 -12.12 -12.59
C SER A 180 -12.08 -13.43 -12.54
N CYS A 181 -12.24 -14.02 -11.35
CA CYS A 181 -12.97 -15.28 -11.19
C CYS A 181 -14.40 -15.21 -11.71
N SER A 182 -15.12 -14.11 -11.45
CA SER A 182 -16.48 -13.89 -11.97
C SER A 182 -16.54 -13.84 -13.49
N ASN A 183 -15.42 -13.54 -14.15
CA ASN A 183 -15.28 -13.54 -15.61
C ASN A 183 -14.59 -14.82 -16.13
N GLN A 184 -15.05 -16.00 -15.71
CA GLN A 184 -14.56 -17.31 -16.21
C GLN A 184 -13.24 -17.81 -15.57
N GLY A 185 -12.89 -17.33 -14.38
CA GLY A 185 -11.80 -17.88 -13.56
C GLY A 185 -10.56 -16.99 -13.40
N LEU A 186 -9.58 -17.46 -12.64
CA LEU A 186 -8.41 -16.67 -12.21
C LEU A 186 -7.56 -16.09 -13.35
N GLY A 187 -7.55 -16.73 -14.52
CA GLY A 187 -6.75 -16.29 -15.67
C GLY A 187 -7.40 -15.18 -16.49
N SER A 188 -8.63 -14.80 -16.16
CA SER A 188 -9.43 -13.90 -16.98
C SER A 188 -9.23 -12.43 -16.61
N ASP A 189 -9.46 -11.57 -17.60
CA ASP A 189 -9.53 -10.13 -17.36
C ASP A 189 -10.66 -9.82 -16.36
N PRO A 190 -10.46 -8.90 -15.40
CA PRO A 190 -11.47 -8.62 -14.39
C PRO A 190 -12.76 -8.00 -14.96
N LEU A 191 -13.93 -8.40 -14.46
CA LEU A 191 -15.21 -7.72 -14.69
C LEU A 191 -15.76 -7.13 -13.40
N LEU A 192 -16.59 -6.10 -13.51
CA LEU A 192 -17.28 -5.51 -12.36
C LEU A 192 -18.13 -6.57 -11.66
N LEU A 193 -18.07 -6.61 -10.33
CA LEU A 193 -18.90 -7.47 -9.50
C LEU A 193 -20.25 -6.83 -9.16
N GLY A 194 -20.41 -5.53 -9.44
CA GLY A 194 -21.61 -4.77 -9.09
C GLY A 194 -21.62 -4.30 -7.64
N LEU A 195 -20.45 -4.14 -7.01
CA LEU A 195 -20.35 -3.63 -5.64
C LEU A 195 -20.62 -2.11 -5.62
N PRO A 196 -20.99 -1.53 -4.46
CA PRO A 196 -21.12 -0.08 -4.34
C PRO A 196 -19.83 0.64 -4.76
N THR A 197 -19.97 1.71 -5.55
CA THR A 197 -18.84 2.46 -6.14
C THR A 197 -18.65 3.86 -5.55
N LEU A 198 -19.40 4.17 -4.48
CA LEU A 198 -19.28 5.43 -3.77
C LEU A 198 -17.95 5.47 -2.99
N LEU A 199 -17.05 6.35 -3.43
CA LEU A 199 -15.75 6.50 -2.77
C LEU A 199 -15.88 7.26 -1.45
N PRO A 200 -15.23 6.80 -0.37
CA PRO A 200 -15.03 7.59 0.84
C PRO A 200 -14.39 8.95 0.50
N GLY A 201 -14.71 10.00 1.28
CA GLY A 201 -14.25 11.37 0.99
C GLY A 201 -12.73 11.49 0.84
N HIS A 202 -11.96 10.76 1.64
CA HIS A 202 -10.49 10.75 1.59
C HIS A 202 -9.92 10.07 0.32
N LEU A 203 -10.73 9.31 -0.42
CA LEU A 203 -10.38 8.68 -1.71
C LEU A 203 -11.05 9.37 -2.91
N SER A 204 -11.78 10.47 -2.71
CA SER A 204 -12.54 11.14 -3.79
C SER A 204 -11.70 11.52 -5.02
N THR A 205 -10.40 11.73 -4.84
CA THR A 205 -9.45 12.07 -5.89
C THR A 205 -8.52 10.94 -6.31
N VAL A 206 -8.63 9.73 -5.74
CA VAL A 206 -7.66 8.64 -5.97
C VAL A 206 -7.54 8.29 -7.45
N LEU A 207 -8.65 8.28 -8.20
CA LEU A 207 -8.66 7.98 -9.63
C LEU A 207 -8.15 9.14 -10.52
N ASN A 208 -7.74 10.26 -9.93
CA ASN A 208 -7.04 11.34 -10.62
C ASN A 208 -5.51 11.20 -10.56
N GLU A 209 -5.00 10.23 -9.80
CA GLU A 209 -3.57 9.95 -9.73
C GLU A 209 -3.01 9.54 -11.10
N PRO A 210 -1.72 9.82 -11.38
CA PRO A 210 -1.13 9.57 -12.69
C PRO A 210 -1.35 8.15 -13.24
N ILE A 211 -1.35 7.14 -12.37
CA ILE A 211 -1.53 5.73 -12.71
C ILE A 211 -2.95 5.40 -13.22
N TYR A 212 -3.96 6.18 -12.82
CA TYR A 212 -5.37 5.95 -13.16
C TYR A 212 -5.94 6.99 -14.12
N ARG A 213 -5.40 8.21 -14.11
CA ARG A 213 -5.96 9.36 -14.85
C ARG A 213 -6.12 9.11 -16.34
N THR A 214 -5.19 8.37 -16.95
CA THR A 214 -5.20 8.02 -18.38
C THR A 214 -5.64 6.58 -18.64
N ALA A 215 -6.06 5.84 -17.62
CA ALA A 215 -6.54 4.47 -17.79
C ALA A 215 -7.89 4.46 -18.53
N PRO A 216 -8.20 3.40 -19.31
CA PRO A 216 -9.51 3.23 -19.92
C PRO A 216 -10.63 3.24 -18.87
N GLU A 217 -11.82 3.73 -19.25
CA GLU A 217 -12.93 3.89 -18.31
C GLU A 217 -13.31 2.57 -17.61
N ARG A 218 -13.28 1.44 -18.32
CA ARG A 218 -13.48 0.11 -17.73
C ARG A 218 -12.53 -0.15 -16.56
N VAL A 219 -11.24 0.14 -16.73
CA VAL A 219 -10.24 -0.04 -15.67
C VAL A 219 -10.52 0.90 -14.51
N ARG A 220 -10.86 2.17 -14.79
CA ARG A 220 -11.22 3.14 -13.75
C ARG A 220 -12.42 2.71 -12.93
N GLN A 221 -13.41 2.04 -13.54
CA GLN A 221 -14.57 1.51 -12.83
C GLN A 221 -14.22 0.29 -11.97
N LEU A 222 -13.37 -0.63 -12.44
CA LEU A 222 -12.87 -1.76 -11.65
C LEU A 222 -12.13 -1.27 -10.40
N GLU A 223 -11.24 -0.30 -10.56
CA GLU A 223 -10.48 0.32 -9.47
C GLU A 223 -11.42 1.09 -8.52
N ARG A 224 -12.43 1.80 -9.05
CA ARG A 224 -13.44 2.48 -8.23
C ARG A 224 -14.19 1.51 -7.32
N GLU A 225 -14.61 0.38 -7.87
CA GLU A 225 -15.32 -0.66 -7.14
C GLU A 225 -14.45 -1.23 -6.00
N ALA A 226 -13.17 -1.50 -6.27
CA ALA A 226 -12.23 -1.98 -5.28
C ALA A 226 -11.93 -0.92 -4.20
N PHE A 227 -11.60 0.32 -4.58
CA PHE A 227 -11.33 1.42 -3.65
C PHE A 227 -12.54 1.75 -2.74
N ALA A 228 -13.76 1.70 -3.27
CA ALA A 228 -14.97 1.95 -2.50
C ALA A 228 -15.19 0.91 -1.39
N ASN A 229 -14.59 -0.28 -1.51
CA ASN A 229 -14.83 -1.41 -0.61
C ASN A 229 -13.58 -1.89 0.14
N GLN A 230 -12.40 -1.32 -0.11
CA GLN A 230 -11.13 -1.78 0.47
C GLN A 230 -11.12 -1.78 2.02
N ASP A 231 -11.88 -0.90 2.66
CA ASP A 231 -11.97 -0.80 4.13
C ASP A 231 -12.86 -1.90 4.76
N ARG A 232 -13.63 -2.64 3.94
CA ARG A 232 -14.45 -3.77 4.39
C ARG A 232 -13.59 -5.04 4.42
N LEU A 233 -12.73 -5.16 5.44
CA LEU A 233 -11.62 -6.12 5.48
C LEU A 233 -11.98 -7.61 5.33
N THR A 234 -13.24 -8.01 5.60
CA THR A 234 -13.68 -9.39 5.41
C THR A 234 -14.22 -9.67 4.01
N LEU A 235 -14.43 -8.62 3.19
CA LEU A 235 -15.10 -8.72 1.91
C LEU A 235 -14.27 -9.50 0.89
N GLY A 236 -12.95 -9.30 0.84
CA GLY A 236 -12.08 -10.03 -0.09
C GLY A 236 -12.19 -11.54 0.08
N VAL A 237 -12.22 -12.04 1.32
CA VAL A 237 -12.42 -13.47 1.61
C VAL A 237 -13.77 -13.94 1.07
N GLN A 238 -14.84 -13.19 1.38
CA GLN A 238 -16.20 -13.53 0.96
C GLN A 238 -16.33 -13.58 -0.57
N LEU A 239 -15.74 -12.62 -1.27
CA LEU A 239 -15.80 -12.54 -2.72
C LEU A 239 -14.96 -13.62 -3.40
N VAL A 240 -13.74 -13.88 -2.90
CA VAL A 240 -12.90 -14.97 -3.42
C VAL A 240 -13.63 -16.30 -3.26
N GLN A 241 -14.26 -16.58 -2.12
CA GLN A 241 -15.02 -17.82 -1.90
C GLN A 241 -16.32 -17.91 -2.70
N ALA A 242 -16.89 -16.79 -3.12
CA ALA A 242 -18.16 -16.77 -3.86
C ALA A 242 -17.95 -16.90 -5.37
N HIS A 243 -16.83 -16.42 -5.88
CA HIS A 243 -16.56 -16.33 -7.32
C HIS A 243 -15.48 -17.30 -7.80
N CYS A 244 -14.57 -17.69 -6.91
CA CYS A 244 -13.61 -18.76 -7.09
C CYS A 244 -14.03 -19.94 -6.18
#